data_AF-A0A0R3Q2S4-F1
#
_entry.id   AF-A0A0R3Q2S4-F1
#
_cell.length_a   1.000
_cell.length_b   1.000
_cell.length_c   1.000
_cell.angle_alpha   90.00
_cell.angle_beta   90.00
_cell.angle_gamma   90.00
#
_symmetry.space_group_name_H-M   'P 1'
#
loop_
_entity.id
_entity.type
_entity.pdbx_description
1 polymer ?
#
loop_
_entity_poly.entity_id
_entity_poly.type
_entity_poly.pdbx_seq_one_letter_code
_entity_poly.pdbx_strand_id
1 'polypeptide(L)'
;MECRFALWSPKRNTARQMTIKMEDATDIMQHIRLLSNEQASLLEEQHYVQYTSLLGAYAASIRDEKVTRDRNPVMFAIAAEELGRFVNRHSDQEPCRDNSKTKEFDILVEVIRGTLKGKLQL
;
A
#
# COMPACT_ATOMS: atom_id res chain seq x y z
N MET A 1 -19.67 -16.24 2.06
CA MET A 1 -19.65 -14.82 1.63
C MET A 1 -18.19 -14.42 1.39
N GLU A 2 -17.58 -14.90 0.31
CA GLU A 2 -16.15 -14.74 0.01
C GLU A 2 -15.91 -13.65 -1.03
N CYS A 3 -16.21 -12.40 -0.68
CA CYS A 3 -15.99 -11.25 -1.55
C CYS A 3 -15.38 -10.08 -0.77
N ARG A 4 -14.25 -10.30 -0.06
CA ARG A 4 -13.48 -9.17 0.50
C ARG A 4 -12.19 -8.85 -0.24
N PHE A 5 -11.74 -9.73 -1.14
CA PHE A 5 -10.42 -9.62 -1.75
C PHE A 5 -10.39 -10.23 -3.15
N ALA A 6 -11.39 -9.92 -3.99
CA ALA A 6 -11.45 -10.46 -5.36
C ALA A 6 -10.21 -10.09 -6.20
N LEU A 7 -9.52 -8.98 -5.88
CA LEU A 7 -8.22 -8.63 -6.44
C LEU A 7 -7.02 -9.28 -5.72
N TRP A 8 -7.16 -9.77 -4.50
CA TRP A 8 -6.03 -10.19 -3.65
C TRP A 8 -6.06 -11.68 -3.28
N SER A 9 -6.91 -12.46 -3.94
CA SER A 9 -6.88 -13.92 -3.87
C SER A 9 -5.48 -14.43 -4.26
N PRO A 10 -4.79 -15.23 -3.42
CA PRO A 10 -3.47 -15.79 -3.74
C PRO A 10 -3.45 -16.51 -5.09
N LYS A 11 -4.54 -17.21 -5.43
CA LYS A 11 -4.71 -17.89 -6.73
C LYS A 11 -4.74 -16.93 -7.92
N ARG A 12 -5.34 -15.74 -7.75
CA ARG A 12 -5.38 -14.69 -8.79
C ARG A 12 -4.08 -13.87 -8.85
N ASN A 13 -3.36 -13.75 -7.73
CA ASN A 13 -2.06 -13.08 -7.67
C ASN A 13 -1.01 -13.88 -8.46
N THR A 14 -0.95 -15.21 -8.29
CA THR A 14 -0.11 -16.09 -9.10
C THR A 14 -0.42 -15.95 -10.59
N ALA A 15 -1.70 -15.94 -10.99
CA ALA A 15 -2.10 -15.77 -12.39
C ALA A 15 -1.73 -14.38 -12.98
N ARG A 16 -1.70 -13.33 -12.16
CA ARG A 16 -1.32 -11.97 -12.62
C ARG A 16 0.19 -11.80 -12.76
N GLN A 17 0.95 -12.38 -11.84
CA GLN A 17 2.41 -12.43 -11.96
C GLN A 17 2.88 -13.27 -13.14
N MET A 18 2.08 -14.26 -13.54
CA MET A 18 2.31 -14.99 -14.79
C MET A 18 2.03 -14.16 -16.05
N THR A 19 1.34 -13.01 -15.95
CA THR A 19 0.87 -12.26 -17.13
C THR A 19 1.49 -10.86 -17.27
N ILE A 20 1.88 -10.19 -16.18
CA ILE A 20 2.39 -8.81 -16.22
C ILE A 20 3.87 -8.81 -15.85
N LYS A 21 4.72 -8.40 -16.79
CA LYS A 21 6.13 -8.16 -16.52
C LYS A 21 6.34 -6.74 -15.99
N MET A 22 7.50 -6.48 -15.38
CA MET A 22 7.79 -5.16 -14.82
C MET A 22 7.85 -4.06 -15.89
N GLU A 23 8.23 -4.42 -17.12
CA GLU A 23 8.18 -3.54 -18.29
C GLU A 23 6.76 -2.99 -18.54
N ASP A 24 5.75 -3.88 -18.57
CA ASP A 24 4.33 -3.53 -18.74
C ASP A 24 3.72 -2.87 -17.50
N ALA A 25 4.30 -3.12 -16.32
CA ALA A 25 3.86 -2.51 -15.08
C ALA A 25 4.21 -1.02 -14.98
N THR A 26 5.13 -0.51 -15.79
CA THR A 26 5.55 0.90 -15.75
C THR A 26 4.37 1.85 -15.95
N ASP A 27 3.53 1.59 -16.94
CA ASP A 27 2.36 2.41 -17.26
C ASP A 27 1.29 2.30 -16.14
N ILE A 28 1.12 1.09 -15.60
CA ILE A 28 0.21 0.83 -14.49
C ILE A 28 0.68 1.59 -13.24
N MET A 29 1.98 1.57 -12.95
CA MET A 29 2.56 2.28 -11.81
C MET A 29 2.39 3.80 -11.95
N GLN A 30 2.55 4.37 -13.15
CA GLN A 30 2.26 5.79 -13.36
C GLN A 30 0.80 6.13 -13.04
N HIS A 31 -0.13 5.30 -13.49
CA HIS A 31 -1.55 5.50 -13.20
C HIS A 31 -1.89 5.36 -11.71
N ILE A 32 -1.30 4.36 -11.03
CA ILE A 32 -1.43 4.18 -9.58
C ILE A 32 -0.95 5.43 -8.83
N ARG A 33 0.19 6.00 -9.23
CA ARG A 33 0.73 7.22 -8.61
C ARG A 33 -0.20 8.42 -8.76
N LEU A 34 -0.79 8.60 -9.94
CA LEU A 34 -1.76 9.67 -10.20
C LEU A 34 -3.01 9.50 -9.33
N LEU A 35 -3.62 8.31 -9.36
CA LEU A 35 -4.81 8.01 -8.56
C LEU A 35 -4.55 8.13 -7.06
N SER A 36 -3.41 7.66 -6.58
CA SER A 36 -3.03 7.76 -5.16
C SER A 36 -2.85 9.23 -4.74
N ASN A 37 -2.47 10.15 -5.64
CA ASN A 37 -2.40 11.57 -5.32
C ASN A 37 -3.78 12.25 -5.36
N GLU A 38 -4.60 11.94 -6.36
CA GLU A 38 -5.90 12.59 -6.56
C GLU A 38 -6.96 12.09 -5.56
N GLN A 39 -6.92 10.81 -5.20
CA GLN A 39 -8.00 10.15 -4.45
C GLN A 39 -7.63 9.78 -3.03
N ALA A 40 -6.37 9.99 -2.60
CA ALA A 40 -5.95 9.60 -1.25
C ALA A 40 -6.80 10.22 -0.14
N SER A 41 -7.07 11.52 -0.21
CA SER A 41 -7.88 12.20 0.81
C SER A 41 -9.30 11.62 0.86
N LEU A 42 -9.90 11.34 -0.30
CA LEU A 42 -11.23 10.75 -0.40
C LEU A 42 -11.26 9.31 0.13
N LEU A 43 -10.23 8.50 -0.17
CA LEU A 43 -10.10 7.13 0.35
C LEU A 43 -9.90 7.11 1.87
N GLU A 44 -9.07 8.02 2.39
CA GLU A 44 -8.80 8.16 3.83
C GLU A 44 -10.04 8.67 4.59
N GLU A 45 -10.89 9.48 3.95
CA GLU A 45 -12.13 9.97 4.54
C GLU A 45 -13.29 8.98 4.46
N GLN A 46 -13.57 8.44 3.27
CA GLN A 46 -14.77 7.64 2.98
C GLN A 46 -14.56 6.14 3.17
N HIS A 47 -13.32 5.66 3.06
CA HIS A 47 -12.97 4.24 3.04
C HIS A 47 -11.82 3.90 3.98
N TYR A 48 -11.72 4.63 5.09
CA TYR A 48 -10.66 4.49 6.10
C TYR A 48 -10.37 3.04 6.51
N VAL A 49 -11.41 2.27 6.89
CA VAL A 49 -11.24 0.89 7.39
C VAL A 49 -10.67 -0.02 6.30
N GLN A 50 -11.18 0.08 5.08
CA GLN A 50 -10.72 -0.72 3.95
C GLN A 50 -9.28 -0.34 3.56
N TYR A 51 -8.98 0.95 3.54
CA TYR A 51 -7.67 1.45 3.16
C TYR A 51 -6.58 1.08 4.17
N THR A 52 -6.83 1.29 5.46
CA THR A 52 -5.90 0.88 6.54
C THR A 52 -5.71 -0.64 6.60
N SER A 53 -6.78 -1.42 6.37
CA SER A 53 -6.68 -2.88 6.26
C SER A 53 -5.79 -3.31 5.08
N LEU A 54 -5.88 -2.62 3.94
CA LEU A 54 -5.04 -2.87 2.77
C LEU A 54 -3.57 -2.56 3.06
N LEU A 55 -3.28 -1.41 3.68
CA LEU A 55 -1.92 -1.04 4.09
C LEU A 55 -1.34 -2.06 5.07
N GLY A 56 -2.13 -2.52 6.04
CA GLY A 56 -1.72 -3.58 6.96
C GLY A 56 -1.42 -4.90 6.24
N ALA A 57 -2.25 -5.28 5.26
CA ALA A 57 -2.02 -6.47 4.45
C ALA A 57 -0.73 -6.38 3.61
N TYR A 58 -0.41 -5.21 3.05
CA TYR A 58 0.85 -4.97 2.36
C TYR A 58 2.05 -5.11 3.30
N ALA A 59 2.01 -4.43 4.44
CA ALA A 59 3.10 -4.45 5.40
C ALA A 59 3.34 -5.89 5.93
N ALA A 60 2.28 -6.62 6.27
CA ALA A 60 2.38 -8.02 6.69
C ALA A 60 2.90 -8.93 5.59
N SER A 61 2.48 -8.74 4.34
CA SER A 61 2.93 -9.58 3.22
C SER A 61 4.41 -9.40 2.89
N ILE A 62 4.93 -8.17 3.04
CA ILE A 62 6.37 -7.89 2.90
C ILE A 62 7.14 -8.44 4.09
N ARG A 63 6.68 -8.20 5.33
CA ARG A 63 7.32 -8.70 6.55
C ARG A 63 7.44 -10.22 6.55
N ASP A 64 6.36 -10.92 6.20
CA ASP A 64 6.29 -12.39 6.14
C ASP A 64 7.01 -12.97 4.90
N GLU A 65 7.69 -12.16 4.10
CA GLU A 65 8.41 -12.55 2.87
C GLU A 65 7.52 -13.27 1.82
N LYS A 66 6.21 -13.07 1.90
CA LYS A 66 5.24 -13.55 0.90
C LYS A 66 5.31 -12.71 -0.36
N VAL A 67 5.64 -11.42 -0.24
CA VAL A 67 5.88 -10.48 -1.34
C VAL A 67 7.31 -9.96 -1.24
N THR A 68 8.15 -10.33 -2.20
CA THR A 68 9.55 -9.90 -2.28
C THR A 68 9.86 -9.38 -3.68
N ARG A 69 10.98 -8.64 -3.81
CA ARG A 69 11.45 -8.11 -5.09
C ARG A 69 11.69 -9.22 -6.13
N ASP A 70 12.17 -10.38 -5.67
CA ASP A 70 12.55 -11.47 -6.57
C ASP A 70 11.37 -12.37 -6.96
N ARG A 71 10.45 -12.62 -6.03
CA ARG A 71 9.31 -13.51 -6.29
C ARG A 71 8.17 -12.78 -6.99
N ASN A 72 7.90 -11.55 -6.56
CA ASN A 72 6.68 -10.82 -6.90
C ASN A 72 7.00 -9.34 -7.18
N PRO A 73 7.85 -9.03 -8.18
CA PRO A 73 8.43 -7.69 -8.37
C PRO A 73 7.39 -6.58 -8.50
N VAL A 74 6.36 -6.81 -9.32
CA VAL A 74 5.28 -5.83 -9.54
C VAL A 74 4.49 -5.58 -8.25
N MET A 75 4.13 -6.66 -7.54
CA MET A 75 3.37 -6.56 -6.29
C MET A 75 4.18 -5.88 -5.18
N PHE A 76 5.47 -6.16 -5.11
CA PHE A 76 6.38 -5.50 -4.19
C PHE A 76 6.47 -4.00 -4.50
N ALA A 77 6.58 -3.63 -5.78
CA ALA A 77 6.64 -2.23 -6.20
C ALA A 77 5.35 -1.48 -5.85
N ILE A 78 4.17 -2.05 -6.12
CA ILE A 78 2.88 -1.46 -5.77
C ILE A 78 2.77 -1.28 -4.25
N ALA A 79 3.04 -2.34 -3.48
CA ALA A 79 2.95 -2.31 -2.03
C ALA A 79 3.91 -1.27 -1.43
N ALA A 80 5.16 -1.24 -1.89
CA ALA A 80 6.17 -0.29 -1.42
C ALA A 80 5.82 1.16 -1.76
N GLU A 81 5.30 1.42 -2.96
CA GLU A 81 4.89 2.76 -3.38
C GLU A 81 3.70 3.27 -2.57
N GLU A 82 2.65 2.45 -2.37
CA GLU A 82 1.47 2.84 -1.58
C GLU A 82 1.83 3.09 -0.11
N LEU A 83 2.64 2.20 0.48
CA LEU A 83 3.11 2.36 1.86
C LEU A 83 4.00 3.60 2.01
N GLY A 84 4.92 3.83 1.08
CA GLY A 84 5.80 5.01 1.09
C GLY A 84 5.03 6.31 0.91
N ARG A 85 4.05 6.37 0.01
CA ARG A 85 3.19 7.53 -0.16
C ARG A 85 2.37 7.82 1.08
N PHE A 86 1.77 6.79 1.67
CA PHE A 86 1.05 6.94 2.93
C PHE A 86 1.97 7.48 4.03
N VAL A 87 3.14 6.87 4.22
CA VAL A 87 4.12 7.32 5.23
C VAL A 87 4.55 8.76 4.96
N ASN A 88 4.85 9.16 3.73
CA ASN A 88 5.27 10.52 3.41
C ASN A 88 4.16 11.54 3.66
N ARG A 89 2.92 11.27 3.19
CA ARG A 89 1.76 12.16 3.38
C ARG A 89 1.39 12.39 4.86
N HIS A 90 1.74 11.45 5.72
CA HIS A 90 1.43 11.51 7.16
C HIS A 90 2.68 11.76 8.01
N SER A 91 3.89 11.79 7.43
CA SER A 91 5.14 12.20 8.11
C SER A 91 5.41 13.69 7.90
N ASP A 92 5.11 14.23 6.72
CA ASP A 92 5.15 15.66 6.46
C ASP A 92 3.85 16.26 7.01
N GLN A 93 3.95 17.01 8.10
CA GLN A 93 2.85 17.75 8.71
C GLN A 93 2.39 18.87 7.76
N GLU A 94 1.61 18.53 6.74
CA GLU A 94 0.83 19.52 5.99
C GLU A 94 -0.14 20.20 6.98
N PRO A 95 -0.07 21.53 7.18
CA PRO A 95 -0.67 22.23 8.32
C PRO A 95 -2.21 22.34 8.28
N CYS A 96 -2.88 21.59 7.41
CA CYS A 96 -4.31 21.71 7.13
C CYS A 96 -5.07 20.37 7.27
N ARG A 97 -4.70 19.52 8.25
CA ARG A 97 -5.40 18.25 8.50
C ARG A 97 -6.12 18.23 9.86
N ASP A 98 -7.36 17.76 9.81
CA ASP A 98 -8.32 17.68 10.90
C ASP A 98 -7.78 16.82 12.07
N ASN A 99 -7.64 17.43 13.27
CA ASN A 99 -6.80 16.98 14.39
C ASN A 99 -7.12 15.58 14.98
N SER A 100 -8.27 15.00 14.68
CA SER A 100 -8.69 13.72 15.29
C SER A 100 -8.14 12.50 14.55
N LYS A 101 -8.17 12.51 13.21
CA LYS A 101 -7.69 11.39 12.37
C LYS A 101 -6.17 11.39 12.22
N THR A 102 -5.52 12.54 12.39
CA THR A 102 -4.06 12.68 12.35
C THR A 102 -3.38 11.72 13.32
N LYS A 103 -3.88 11.62 14.56
CA LYS A 103 -3.30 10.71 15.57
C LYS A 103 -3.40 9.23 15.21
N GLU A 104 -4.50 8.81 14.59
CA GLU A 104 -4.66 7.41 14.20
C GLU A 104 -3.74 7.06 13.02
N PHE A 105 -3.59 7.98 12.07
CA PHE A 105 -2.65 7.82 10.97
C PHE A 105 -1.20 7.87 11.44
N ASP A 106 -0.85 8.71 12.41
CA ASP A 106 0.49 8.74 13.02
C ASP A 106 0.84 7.39 13.66
N ILE A 107 -0.09 6.80 14.41
CA ILE A 107 0.08 5.45 14.98
C ILE A 107 0.26 4.43 13.87
N LEU A 108 -0.52 4.52 12.78
CA LEU A 108 -0.41 3.60 11.66
C LEU A 108 0.94 3.74 10.93
N VAL A 109 1.46 4.96 10.77
CA VAL A 109 2.80 5.21 10.22
C VAL A 109 3.87 4.52 11.08
N GLU A 110 3.81 4.69 12.41
CA GLU A 110 4.74 4.03 13.33
C GLU A 110 4.65 2.50 13.24
N VAL A 111 3.44 1.96 13.18
CA VAL A 111 3.21 0.51 13.00
C VAL A 111 3.79 0.02 11.67
N ILE A 112 3.60 0.76 10.57
CA ILE A 112 4.13 0.41 9.25
C ILE A 112 5.66 0.46 9.26
N ARG A 113 6.27 1.56 9.74
CA ARG A 113 7.72 1.72 9.86
C ARG A 113 8.34 0.61 10.72
N GLY A 114 7.72 0.30 11.86
CA GLY A 114 8.15 -0.79 12.75
C GLY A 114 8.04 -2.16 12.10
N THR A 115 6.92 -2.44 11.42
CA THR A 115 6.66 -3.72 10.73
C THR A 115 7.66 -3.99 9.61
N LEU A 116 8.13 -2.94 8.95
CA LEU A 116 8.98 -3.03 7.75
C LEU A 116 10.45 -2.73 8.01
N LYS A 117 10.82 -2.47 9.27
CA LYS A 117 12.21 -2.23 9.68
C LYS A 117 13.13 -3.36 9.20
N GLY A 118 14.10 -3.00 8.38
CA GLY A 118 15.08 -3.95 7.80
C GLY A 118 14.57 -4.76 6.60
N LYS A 119 13.32 -4.57 6.16
CA LYS A 119 12.73 -5.21 4.96
C LYS A 119 12.44 -4.21 3.85
N LEU A 120 12.05 -2.99 4.21
CA LEU A 120 11.80 -1.89 3.29
C LEU A 120 12.25 -0.58 3.96
N GLN A 121 13.00 0.25 3.24
CA GLN A 121 13.29 1.62 3.66
C GLN A 121 12.14 2.50 3.16
N LEU A 122 11.36 3.03 4.11
CA LEU A 122 10.20 3.89 3.88
C LEU A 122 10.48 5.31 4.38
#